data_AF-A0A965TDY6-F1
#
_entry.id   AF-A0A965TDY6-F1
#
_cell.length_a   1.000
_cell.length_b   1.000
_cell.length_c   1.000
_cell.angle_alpha   90.00
_cell.angle_beta   90.00
_cell.angle_gamma   90.00
#
_symmetry.space_group_name_H-M   'P 1'
#
loop_
_entity.id
_entity.type
_entity.pdbx_description
1 polymer ?
#
loop_
_entity_poly.entity_id
_entity_poly.type
_entity_poly.pdbx_seq_one_letter_code
_entity_poly.pdbx_strand_id
1 'polypeptide(L)'
;MKLVNFLLDRLGGLSKAITRYWAVFICLTAIVILNTISIENDVNYERQIIALVFGVFCFLAAQSLKERFSEKIILYLASYSAAFLAFAGYFTYVMTLESIDNVIGIKTVTLIFVLSIAFIWIPSVNSGVD
;
A
#
# COMPACT_ATOMS: atom_id res chain seq x y z
N MET A 1 27.63 6.81 23.95
CA MET A 1 27.07 5.47 23.70
C MET A 1 25.53 5.41 23.75
N LYS A 2 24.81 6.21 24.57
CA LYS A 2 23.33 6.26 24.56
C LYS A 2 22.71 6.63 23.20
N LEU A 3 23.29 7.57 22.47
CA LEU A 3 22.80 8.01 21.15
C LEU A 3 22.89 6.91 20.09
N VAL A 4 23.98 6.14 20.09
CA VAL A 4 24.18 5.05 19.12
C VAL A 4 23.20 3.91 19.40
N ASN A 5 23.00 3.52 20.66
CA ASN A 5 22.02 2.49 21.02
C ASN A 5 20.59 2.94 20.70
N PHE A 6 20.26 4.22 20.91
CA PHE A 6 18.96 4.77 20.53
C PHE A 6 18.71 4.72 19.01
N LEU A 7 19.74 5.00 18.21
CA LEU A 7 19.66 4.88 16.75
C LEU A 7 19.54 3.41 16.31
N LEU A 8 20.28 2.49 16.94
CA LEU A 8 20.20 1.06 16.66
C LEU A 8 18.81 0.48 17.00
N ASP A 9 18.22 0.88 18.12
CA ASP A 9 16.85 0.46 18.49
C ASP A 9 15.81 0.99 17.49
N ARG A 10 15.96 2.24 17.05
CA ARG A 10 15.12 2.84 15.99
C ARG A 10 15.26 2.10 14.67
N LEU A 11 16.49 1.75 14.27
CA LEU A 11 16.78 0.99 13.06
C LEU A 11 16.21 -0.44 13.15
N GLY A 12 16.25 -1.06 14.32
CA GLY A 12 15.59 -2.34 14.58
C GLY A 12 14.07 -2.26 14.39
N GLY A 13 13.45 -1.19 14.91
CA GLY A 13 12.02 -0.92 14.68
C GLY A 13 11.68 -0.72 13.20
N LEU A 14 12.55 -0.01 12.47
CA LEU A 14 12.38 0.24 11.04
C LEU A 14 12.51 -1.06 10.22
N SER A 15 13.53 -1.87 10.50
CA SER A 15 13.73 -3.18 9.87
C SER A 15 12.52 -4.08 10.09
N LYS A 16 11.99 -4.12 11.31
CA LYS A 16 10.78 -4.88 11.63
C LYS A 16 9.55 -4.38 10.87
N ALA A 17 9.42 -3.07 10.67
CA ALA A 17 8.36 -2.49 9.86
C ALA A 17 8.50 -2.86 8.37
N ILE A 18 9.72 -2.84 7.82
CA ILE A 18 10.00 -3.26 6.44
C ILE A 18 9.61 -4.71 6.23
N THR A 19 10.04 -5.61 7.11
CA THR A 19 9.72 -7.04 7.00
C THR A 19 8.22 -7.30 7.17
N ARG A 20 7.54 -6.49 7.98
CA ARG A 20 6.08 -6.57 8.21
C ARG A 20 5.28 -6.07 7.01
N TYR A 21 5.68 -4.96 6.39
CA TYR A 21 4.97 -4.29 5.29
C TYR A 21 5.78 -4.35 3.97
N TRP A 22 6.35 -5.51 3.65
CA TRP A 22 7.27 -5.66 2.52
C TRP A 22 6.65 -5.21 1.17
N ALA A 23 5.40 -5.58 0.90
CA ALA A 23 4.71 -5.24 -0.35
C ALA A 23 4.49 -3.73 -0.50
N VAL A 24 4.17 -3.05 0.60
CA VAL A 24 4.04 -1.59 0.65
C VAL A 24 5.38 -0.92 0.36
N PHE A 25 6.46 -1.43 0.95
CA PHE A 25 7.81 -0.92 0.71
C PHE A 25 8.23 -1.06 -0.76
N ILE A 26 7.90 -2.18 -1.42
CA ILE A 26 8.16 -2.35 -2.85
C ILE A 26 7.41 -1.29 -3.66
N CYS A 27 6.11 -1.08 -3.40
CA CYS A 27 5.33 -0.06 -4.11
C CYS A 27 5.89 1.36 -3.89
N LEU A 28 6.24 1.71 -2.65
CA LEU A 28 6.83 3.02 -2.32
C LEU A 28 8.19 3.21 -2.99
N THR A 29 9.02 2.17 -3.02
CA THR A 29 10.32 2.22 -3.69
C THR A 29 10.14 2.41 -5.19
N ALA A 30 9.20 1.70 -5.80
CA ALA A 30 8.86 1.87 -7.22
C ALA A 30 8.35 3.28 -7.53
N ILE A 31 7.53 3.88 -6.65
CA ILE A 31 7.06 5.27 -6.78
C ILE A 31 8.26 6.22 -6.80
N VAL A 32 9.18 6.09 -5.84
CA VAL A 32 10.36 6.96 -5.75
C VAL A 32 11.22 6.82 -7.00
N ILE A 33 11.48 5.60 -7.46
CA ILE A 33 12.28 5.34 -8.67
C ILE A 33 11.61 6.00 -9.89
N LEU A 34 10.32 5.75 -10.12
CA LEU A 34 9.60 6.32 -11.26
C LEU A 34 9.52 7.84 -11.20
N ASN A 35 9.34 8.41 -10.01
CA ASN A 35 9.30 9.84 -9.82
C ASN A 35 10.66 10.49 -10.14
N THR A 36 11.76 9.90 -9.66
CA THR A 36 13.12 10.35 -9.99
C THR A 36 13.38 10.30 -11.50
N ILE A 37 13.05 9.19 -12.16
CA ILE A 37 13.22 9.03 -13.62
C ILE A 37 12.34 10.04 -14.37
N SER A 38 11.11 10.28 -13.89
CA SER A 38 10.18 11.27 -14.46
C SER A 38 10.76 12.67 -14.45
N ILE A 39 11.34 13.09 -13.33
CA ILE A 39 11.98 14.40 -13.17
C ILE A 39 13.22 14.53 -14.04
N GLU A 40 14.04 13.48 -14.12
CA GLU A 40 15.31 13.52 -14.86
C GLU A 40 15.12 13.50 -16.38
N ASN A 41 14.17 12.72 -16.88
CA ASN A 41 14.00 12.47 -18.32
C ASN A 41 12.79 13.18 -18.93
N ASP A 42 12.07 14.01 -18.15
CA ASP A 42 10.81 14.68 -18.55
C ASP A 42 9.76 13.70 -19.13
N VAL A 43 9.77 12.46 -18.62
CA VAL A 43 8.82 11.41 -19.02
C VAL A 43 7.66 11.40 -18.03
N ASN A 44 6.43 11.45 -18.54
CA ASN A 44 5.25 11.42 -17.68
C ASN A 44 4.92 9.99 -17.20
N TYR A 45 5.24 9.71 -15.94
CA TYR A 45 4.89 8.46 -15.22
C TYR A 45 3.73 8.64 -14.22
N GLU A 46 2.94 9.71 -14.32
CA GLU A 46 1.88 10.04 -13.36
C GLU A 46 0.86 8.91 -13.19
N ARG A 47 0.48 8.24 -14.29
CA ARG A 47 -0.42 7.07 -14.28
C ARG A 47 0.12 5.92 -13.45
N GLN A 48 1.39 5.57 -13.65
CA GLN A 48 2.07 4.50 -12.93
C GLN A 48 2.16 4.84 -11.45
N ILE A 49 2.52 6.10 -11.14
CA ILE A 49 2.65 6.59 -9.77
C ILE A 49 1.30 6.53 -9.05
N ILE A 50 0.23 7.03 -9.66
CA ILE A 50 -1.12 6.99 -9.07
C ILE A 50 -1.59 5.55 -8.84
N ALA A 51 -1.35 4.66 -9.81
CA ALA A 51 -1.71 3.24 -9.65
C ALA A 51 -0.92 2.58 -8.50
N LEU A 52 0.38 2.87 -8.37
CA LEU A 52 1.21 2.38 -7.27
C LEU A 52 0.77 2.94 -5.92
N VAL A 53 0.36 4.21 -5.85
CA VAL A 53 -0.18 4.81 -4.62
C VAL A 53 -1.45 4.06 -4.20
N PHE A 54 -2.36 3.77 -5.13
CA PHE A 54 -3.53 2.94 -4.82
C PHE A 54 -3.12 1.55 -4.31
N GLY A 55 -2.12 0.93 -4.94
CA GLY A 55 -1.54 -0.34 -4.51
C GLY A 55 -1.02 -0.32 -3.06
N VAL A 56 -0.35 0.77 -2.65
CA VAL A 56 0.11 0.97 -1.26
C VAL A 56 -1.05 0.82 -0.27
N PHE A 57 -2.19 1.47 -0.54
CA PHE A 57 -3.36 1.39 0.34
C PHE A 57 -4.01 0.00 0.33
N CYS A 58 -4.06 -0.68 -0.81
CA CYS A 58 -4.55 -2.06 -0.89
C CYS A 58 -3.71 -3.01 -0.03
N PHE A 59 -2.37 -2.93 -0.13
CA PHE A 59 -1.49 -3.81 0.65
C PHE A 59 -1.46 -3.44 2.13
N LEU A 60 -1.63 -2.16 2.49
CA LEU A 60 -1.82 -1.75 3.89
C LEU A 60 -3.09 -2.38 4.48
N ALA A 61 -4.21 -2.29 3.76
CA ALA A 61 -5.46 -2.92 4.19
C ALA A 61 -5.31 -4.44 4.32
N ALA A 62 -4.72 -5.13 3.33
CA ALA A 62 -4.48 -6.58 3.42
C ALA A 62 -3.58 -6.98 4.60
N GLN A 63 -2.52 -6.20 4.88
CA GLN A 63 -1.65 -6.47 6.02
C GLN A 63 -2.40 -6.27 7.35
N SER A 64 -3.27 -5.27 7.47
CA SER A 64 -4.10 -5.09 8.67
C SER A 64 -5.09 -6.24 8.88
N LEU A 65 -5.67 -6.77 7.80
CA LEU A 65 -6.53 -7.96 7.81
C LEU A 65 -5.77 -9.19 8.29
N LYS A 66 -4.55 -9.40 7.78
CA LYS A 66 -3.68 -10.50 8.23
C LYS A 66 -3.49 -10.46 9.74
N GLU A 67 -3.07 -9.31 10.26
CA GLU A 67 -2.69 -9.17 11.67
C GLU A 67 -3.88 -9.31 12.62
N ARG A 68 -5.09 -9.00 12.13
CA ARG A 68 -6.30 -9.10 12.94
C ARG A 68 -6.96 -10.46 12.88
N PHE A 69 -7.09 -11.06 11.71
CA PHE A 69 -7.98 -12.21 11.48
C PHE A 69 -7.26 -13.50 11.09
N SER A 70 -5.94 -13.44 10.83
CA SER A 70 -5.27 -14.50 10.10
C SER A 70 -4.26 -15.26 10.96
N GLU A 71 -4.76 -16.22 11.75
CA GLU A 71 -3.93 -17.30 12.27
C GLU A 71 -3.67 -18.38 11.19
N LYS A 72 -4.60 -18.50 10.23
CA LYS A 72 -4.54 -19.49 9.14
C LYS A 72 -3.89 -18.90 7.88
N ILE A 73 -2.97 -19.65 7.28
CA ILE A 73 -2.24 -19.24 6.08
C ILE A 73 -3.14 -19.01 4.86
N ILE A 74 -4.31 -19.64 4.83
CA ILE A 74 -5.30 -19.52 3.75
C ILE A 74 -5.94 -18.12 3.75
N LEU A 75 -6.31 -17.56 4.91
CA LEU A 75 -6.83 -16.19 4.98
C LEU A 75 -5.78 -15.16 4.60
N TYR A 76 -4.52 -15.43 4.93
CA TYR A 76 -3.39 -14.59 4.54
C TYR A 76 -3.25 -14.55 3.01
N LEU A 77 -3.24 -15.73 2.38
CA LEU A 77 -3.13 -15.80 0.93
C LEU A 77 -4.35 -15.18 0.24
N ALA A 78 -5.55 -15.39 0.77
CA ALA A 78 -6.78 -14.80 0.24
C ALA A 78 -6.78 -13.26 0.31
N SER A 79 -6.40 -12.67 1.46
CA SER A 79 -6.36 -11.22 1.63
C SER A 79 -5.31 -10.54 0.75
N TYR A 80 -4.10 -11.11 0.65
CA TYR A 80 -3.07 -10.61 -0.25
C TYR A 80 -3.44 -10.79 -1.72
N SER A 81 -4.05 -11.92 -2.09
CA SER A 81 -4.53 -12.15 -3.46
C SER A 81 -5.64 -11.17 -3.84
N ALA A 82 -6.58 -10.90 -2.93
CA ALA A 82 -7.64 -9.92 -3.15
C ALA A 82 -7.09 -8.49 -3.32
N ALA A 83 -6.13 -8.09 -2.48
CA ALA A 83 -5.45 -6.80 -2.64
C ALA A 83 -4.65 -6.72 -3.94
N PHE A 84 -3.96 -7.80 -4.31
CA PHE A 84 -3.23 -7.86 -5.59
C PHE A 84 -4.19 -7.77 -6.79
N LEU A 85 -5.32 -8.47 -6.75
CA LEU A 85 -6.37 -8.38 -7.78
C LEU A 85 -6.94 -6.97 -7.89
N ALA A 86 -7.24 -6.33 -6.76
CA ALA A 86 -7.73 -4.95 -6.74
C ALA A 86 -6.69 -3.99 -7.34
N PHE A 87 -5.42 -4.11 -6.92
CA PHE A 87 -4.32 -3.33 -7.47
C PHE A 87 -4.13 -3.57 -8.97
N ALA A 88 -4.06 -4.82 -9.42
CA ALA A 88 -3.86 -5.16 -10.83
C ALA A 88 -5.03 -4.68 -11.71
N GLY A 89 -6.27 -4.82 -11.22
CA GLY A 89 -7.46 -4.30 -11.90
C GLY A 89 -7.42 -2.78 -12.06
N TYR A 90 -7.09 -2.07 -10.97
CA TYR A 90 -6.95 -0.62 -11.02
C TYR A 90 -5.77 -0.16 -11.89
N PHE A 91 -4.63 -0.84 -11.80
CA PHE A 91 -3.45 -0.56 -12.62
C PHE A 91 -3.76 -0.69 -14.11
N THR A 92 -4.42 -1.78 -14.51
CA THR A 92 -4.80 -2.01 -15.91
C THR A 92 -5.81 -0.95 -16.39
N TYR A 93 -6.77 -0.59 -15.53
CA TYR A 93 -7.74 0.46 -15.82
C TYR A 93 -7.06 1.81 -16.07
N VAL A 94 -6.15 2.23 -15.18
CA VAL A 94 -5.44 3.52 -15.31
C VAL A 94 -4.50 3.54 -16.53
N MET A 95 -3.86 2.41 -16.86
CA MET A 95 -3.00 2.32 -18.05
C MET A 95 -3.76 2.40 -19.38
N THR A 96 -5.05 2.06 -19.38
CA THR A 96 -5.89 2.12 -20.60
C THR A 96 -6.41 3.54 -20.88
N LEU A 97 -6.25 4.47 -19.93
CA LEU A 97 -6.74 5.84 -20.04
C LEU A 97 -5.72 6.71 -20.78
N GLU A 98 -6.19 7.53 -21.71
CA GLU A 98 -5.37 8.44 -22.52
C GLU A 98 -4.77 9.60 -21.70
N SER A 99 -5.55 10.13 -20.76
CA SER A 99 -5.15 11.16 -19.79
C SER A 99 -5.78 10.92 -18.41
N ILE A 100 -5.21 11.52 -17.37
CA ILE A 100 -5.82 11.56 -16.04
C ILE A 100 -6.66 12.82 -15.94
N ASP A 101 -7.96 12.66 -16.18
CA ASP A 101 -8.94 13.72 -15.97
C ASP A 101 -9.31 13.86 -14.49
N ASN A 102 -9.85 15.02 -14.11
CA ASN A 102 -10.35 15.30 -12.76
C ASN A 102 -11.30 14.21 -12.22
N VAL A 103 -12.12 13.62 -13.10
CA VAL A 103 -13.04 12.53 -12.73
C VAL A 103 -12.28 11.30 -12.22
N ILE A 104 -11.15 10.95 -12.85
CA ILE A 104 -10.34 9.81 -12.45
C ILE A 104 -9.67 10.12 -11.11
N GLY A 105 -9.09 11.32 -10.96
CA GLY A 105 -8.50 11.75 -9.69
C GLY A 105 -9.47 11.67 -8.51
N ILE A 106 -10.71 12.14 -8.69
CA ILE A 106 -11.77 12.04 -7.66
C ILE A 106 -12.10 10.58 -7.33
N LYS A 107 -12.21 9.71 -8.33
CA LYS A 107 -12.46 8.27 -8.11
C LYS A 107 -11.31 7.62 -7.33
N THR A 108 -10.07 7.93 -7.67
CA THR A 108 -8.89 7.42 -6.97
C THR A 108 -8.88 7.83 -5.50
N VAL A 109 -9.09 9.12 -5.22
CA VAL A 109 -9.11 9.65 -3.86
C VAL A 109 -10.24 9.01 -3.05
N THR A 110 -11.41 8.83 -3.68
CA THR A 110 -12.55 8.16 -3.05
C THR A 110 -12.20 6.71 -2.68
N LEU A 111 -11.57 5.96 -3.59
CA LEU A 111 -11.15 4.59 -3.34
C LEU A 111 -10.09 4.50 -2.22
N ILE A 112 -9.09 5.39 -2.24
CA ILE A 112 -8.08 5.50 -1.18
C ILE A 112 -8.73 5.82 0.16
N PHE A 113 -9.73 6.70 0.18
CA PHE A 113 -10.46 7.07 1.38
C PHE A 113 -11.21 5.87 1.97
N VAL A 114 -11.91 5.10 1.14
CA VAL A 114 -12.58 3.86 1.57
C VAL A 114 -11.57 2.85 2.13
N LEU A 115 -10.43 2.66 1.46
CA LEU A 115 -9.36 1.78 1.96
C LEU A 115 -8.76 2.26 3.28
N SER A 116 -8.63 3.57 3.45
CA SER A 116 -8.14 4.18 4.69
C SER A 116 -9.12 3.97 5.85
N ILE A 117 -10.42 4.15 5.60
CA ILE A 117 -11.46 3.82 6.58
C ILE A 117 -11.41 2.35 6.94
N ALA A 118 -11.32 1.46 5.94
CA ALA A 118 -11.22 0.03 6.17
C ALA A 118 -10.01 -0.31 7.04
N PHE A 119 -8.83 0.23 6.72
CA PHE A 119 -7.60 0.04 7.50
C PHE A 119 -7.72 0.50 8.95
N ILE A 120 -8.41 1.61 9.21
CA ILE A 120 -8.66 2.12 10.58
C ILE A 120 -9.68 1.25 11.30
N TRP A 121 -10.73 0.81 10.60
CA TRP A 121 -11.84 0.10 11.21
C TRP A 121 -11.51 -1.36 11.52
N ILE A 122 -10.77 -2.05 10.64
CA ILE A 122 -10.34 -3.45 10.79
C ILE A 122 -9.79 -3.77 12.20
N PRO A 123 -8.80 -3.04 12.76
CA PRO A 123 -8.29 -3.31 14.10
C PRO A 123 -9.28 -2.94 15.22
N SER A 124 -10.22 -2.02 14.96
CA SER A 124 -11.23 -1.57 15.91
C SER A 124 -12.42 -2.53 16.02
N VAL A 125 -12.64 -3.42 15.05
CA VAL A 125 -13.68 -4.44 15.13
C VAL A 125 -13.30 -5.40 16.25
N ASN A 126 -14.02 -5.31 17.38
CA ASN A 126 -13.81 -6.17 18.54
C ASN A 126 -14.12 -7.63 18.14
N SER A 127 -13.13 -8.52 18.24
CA SER A 127 -13.31 -9.97 18.13
C SER A 127 -13.85 -10.48 19.47
N GLY A 128 -15.01 -9.97 19.89
CA GLY A 128 -15.73 -10.54 21.01
C GLY A 128 -16.56 -11.69 20.50
N VAL A 129 -16.01 -12.90 20.47
CA VAL A 129 -16.54 -14.14 21.06
C VAL A 129 -15.37 -15.12 21.15
N ASP A 130 -15.17 -15.69 22.35
CA ASP A 130 -14.29 -16.82 22.65
C ASP A 130 -14.51 -18.03 21.71
#